data_AF-A0A352UCE6-F1
#
_entry.id   AF-A0A352UCE6-F1
#
_cell.length_a   1.000
_cell.length_b   1.000
_cell.length_c   1.000
_cell.angle_alpha   90.00
_cell.angle_beta   90.00
_cell.angle_gamma   90.00
#
_symmetry.space_group_name_H-M   'P 1'
#
loop_
_entity.id
_entity.type
_entity.pdbx_description
1 polymer ?
#
loop_
_entity_poly.entity_id
_entity_poly.type
_entity_poly.pdbx_seq_one_letter_code
_entity_poly.pdbx_strand_id
1 'polypeptide(L)'
;RPELARDACFATDEARREHEDELDELISSWTRQRDAWDVMRTLQNQGVMAGVVSDLEDMTTRDPWLPGNHLVPLSRDDEDITFATHAQPAHLEGVSPTLRRAPRLGEYNEEVFKELLGISGDEFVQLLIDEAIY
;
A
#
# COMPACT_ATOMS: atom_id res chain seq x y z
N ARG A 1 -10.94 31.57 -12.59
CA ARG A 1 -10.18 32.56 -13.39
C ARG A 1 -10.20 32.15 -14.86
N PRO A 2 -11.35 32.23 -15.55
CA PRO A 2 -11.46 31.84 -16.97
C PRO A 2 -10.57 32.68 -17.91
N GLU A 3 -10.22 33.89 -17.49
CA GLU A 3 -9.35 34.82 -18.20
C GLU A 3 -7.94 34.27 -18.44
N LEU A 4 -7.40 33.45 -17.52
CA LEU A 4 -6.06 32.87 -17.64
C LEU A 4 -5.92 31.95 -18.87
N ALA A 5 -7.02 31.32 -19.30
CA ALA A 5 -7.01 30.46 -20.49
C ALA A 5 -6.79 31.24 -21.80
N ARG A 6 -6.95 32.57 -21.78
CA ARG A 6 -6.72 33.46 -22.92
C ARG A 6 -5.52 34.38 -22.73
N ASP A 7 -4.87 34.30 -21.57
CA ASP A 7 -3.68 35.08 -21.28
C ASP A 7 -2.53 34.60 -22.16
N ALA A 8 -1.82 35.51 -22.81
CA ALA A 8 -0.69 35.17 -23.68
C ALA A 8 0.40 34.41 -22.92
N CYS A 9 0.56 34.65 -21.61
CA CYS A 9 1.51 33.94 -20.77
C CYS A 9 1.15 32.46 -20.53
N PHE A 10 -0.13 32.06 -20.68
CA PHE A 10 -0.59 30.72 -20.33
C PHE A 10 -1.38 29.99 -21.44
N ALA A 11 -1.63 30.65 -22.58
CA ALA A 11 -2.47 30.13 -23.65
C ALA A 11 -1.87 28.91 -24.39
N THR A 12 -0.55 28.79 -24.44
CA THR A 12 0.15 27.64 -25.07
C THR A 12 0.98 26.88 -24.05
N ASP A 13 1.42 25.68 -24.42
CA ASP A 13 2.26 24.87 -23.53
C ASP A 13 3.65 25.48 -23.36
N GLU A 14 4.21 26.03 -24.44
CA GLU A 14 5.49 26.73 -24.44
C GLU A 14 5.42 27.97 -23.54
N ALA A 15 4.36 28.77 -23.64
CA ALA A 15 4.18 29.95 -22.81
C ALA A 15 4.05 29.59 -21.32
N ARG A 16 3.29 28.53 -21.00
CA ARG A 16 3.18 28.02 -19.62
C ARG A 16 4.52 27.55 -19.05
N ARG A 17 5.38 26.94 -19.88
CA ARG A 17 6.73 26.54 -19.47
C ARG A 17 7.65 27.74 -19.25
N GLU A 18 7.58 28.76 -20.12
CA GLU A 18 8.36 29.99 -19.95
C GLU A 18 7.97 30.77 -18.68
N HIS A 19 6.70 30.66 -18.27
CA HIS A 19 6.13 31.35 -17.09
C HIS A 19 5.73 30.35 -15.99
N GLU A 20 6.46 29.24 -15.85
CA GLU A 20 6.14 28.15 -14.92
C GLU A 20 6.04 28.63 -13.47
N ASP A 21 7.00 29.43 -13.00
CA ASP A 21 7.01 29.98 -11.64
C ASP A 21 5.74 30.81 -11.34
N GLU A 22 5.27 31.61 -12.31
CA GLU A 22 4.06 32.42 -12.15
C GLU A 22 2.81 31.54 -12.12
N LEU A 23 2.76 30.52 -12.97
CA LEU A 23 1.67 29.55 -13.00
C LEU A 23 1.62 28.75 -11.69
N ASP A 24 2.77 28.32 -11.18
CA ASP A 24 2.89 27.58 -9.93
C ASP A 24 2.48 28.43 -8.73
N GLU A 25 2.81 29.72 -8.70
CA GLU A 25 2.34 30.62 -7.65
C GLU A 25 0.81 30.82 -7.71
N LEU A 26 0.23 30.91 -8.92
CA LEU A 26 -1.22 30.98 -9.10
C LEU A 26 -1.93 29.72 -8.60
N ILE A 27 -1.39 28.54 -8.90
CA ILE A 27 -1.92 27.25 -8.43
C ILE A 27 -1.73 27.13 -6.91
N SER A 28 -0.52 27.39 -6.42
CA SER A 28 -0.13 27.26 -5.00
C SER A 28 -0.91 28.21 -4.09
N SER A 29 -1.08 29.47 -4.50
CA SER A 29 -1.89 30.45 -3.75
C SER A 29 -3.35 30.00 -3.58
N TRP A 30 -3.89 29.27 -4.56
CA TRP A 30 -5.21 28.67 -4.49
C TRP A 30 -5.21 27.37 -3.67
N THR A 31 -4.28 26.44 -3.87
CA THR A 31 -4.27 25.14 -3.18
C THR A 31 -3.93 25.26 -1.69
N ARG A 32 -3.00 26.14 -1.30
CA ARG A 32 -2.48 26.25 0.09
C ARG A 32 -3.54 26.55 1.15
N GLN A 33 -4.68 27.10 0.77
CA GLN A 33 -5.76 27.46 1.69
C GLN A 33 -6.81 26.35 1.87
N ARG A 34 -6.58 25.16 1.30
CA ARG A 34 -7.56 24.08 1.18
C ARG A 34 -6.95 22.76 1.62
N ASP A 35 -7.80 21.84 2.09
CA ASP A 35 -7.36 20.47 2.34
C ASP A 35 -6.98 19.76 1.03
N ALA A 36 -5.89 18.99 1.06
CA ALA A 36 -5.34 18.36 -0.13
C ALA A 36 -6.31 17.35 -0.77
N TRP A 37 -7.11 16.64 0.03
CA TRP A 37 -8.08 15.66 -0.47
C TRP A 37 -9.29 16.34 -1.11
N ASP A 38 -9.74 17.47 -0.57
CA ASP A 38 -10.76 18.30 -1.20
C ASP A 38 -10.29 18.88 -2.52
N VAL A 39 -9.04 19.35 -2.58
CA VAL A 39 -8.42 19.83 -3.82
C VAL A 39 -8.35 18.71 -4.86
N MET A 40 -7.83 17.54 -4.49
CA MET A 40 -7.74 16.37 -5.36
C MET A 40 -9.11 16.02 -5.95
N ARG A 41 -10.15 15.86 -5.10
CA ARG A 41 -11.52 15.55 -5.56
C ARG A 41 -12.08 16.63 -6.49
N THR A 42 -11.87 17.89 -6.14
CA THR A 42 -12.36 19.02 -6.95
C THR A 42 -11.75 19.01 -8.36
N LEU A 43 -10.45 18.78 -8.45
CA LEU A 43 -9.71 18.74 -9.72
C LEU A 43 -10.09 17.50 -10.55
N GLN A 44 -10.14 16.32 -9.93
CA GLN A 44 -10.53 15.07 -10.59
C GLN A 44 -11.97 15.13 -11.14
N ASN A 45 -12.90 15.78 -10.42
CA ASN A 45 -14.27 16.01 -10.90
C ASN A 45 -14.34 16.90 -12.14
N GLN A 46 -13.27 17.63 -12.47
CA GLN A 46 -13.12 18.42 -13.69
C GLN A 46 -12.25 17.71 -14.75
N GLY A 47 -11.85 16.46 -14.52
CA GLY A 47 -11.00 15.67 -15.41
C GLY A 47 -9.50 15.95 -15.29
N VAL A 48 -9.08 16.71 -14.28
CA VAL A 48 -7.65 16.98 -14.03
C VAL A 48 -7.05 15.82 -13.23
N MET A 49 -5.94 15.27 -13.72
CA MET A 49 -5.17 14.26 -12.99
C MET A 49 -4.46 14.92 -11.80
N ALA A 50 -5.01 14.72 -10.61
CA ALA A 50 -4.45 15.20 -9.35
C ALA A 50 -4.41 14.05 -8.33
N GLY A 51 -3.37 14.03 -7.49
CA GLY A 51 -3.22 13.06 -6.40
C GLY A 51 -2.67 13.73 -5.16
N VAL A 52 -3.14 13.32 -3.98
CA VAL A 52 -2.55 13.73 -2.71
C VAL A 52 -1.20 13.03 -2.54
N VAL A 53 -0.20 13.76 -2.07
CA VAL A 53 1.03 13.16 -1.54
C VAL A 53 0.69 12.53 -0.20
N SER A 54 0.39 11.23 -0.21
CA SER A 54 -0.12 10.47 0.93
C SER A 54 1.03 9.87 1.75
N ASP A 55 0.97 10.01 3.07
CA ASP A 55 1.85 9.32 4.01
C ASP A 55 1.21 8.03 4.59
N LEU A 56 1.88 7.36 5.53
CA LEU A 56 1.37 6.11 6.11
C LEU A 56 0.08 6.32 6.92
N GLU A 57 -0.06 7.45 7.61
CA GLU A 57 -1.26 7.77 8.37
C GLU A 57 -2.43 8.03 7.40
N ASP A 58 -2.19 8.82 6.35
CA ASP A 58 -3.16 9.06 5.28
C ASP A 58 -3.62 7.74 4.63
N MET A 59 -2.67 6.85 4.29
CA MET A 59 -2.96 5.54 3.68
C MET A 59 -3.82 4.63 4.57
N THR A 60 -3.68 4.72 5.88
CA THR A 60 -4.37 3.83 6.83
C THR A 60 -5.68 4.42 7.36
N THR A 61 -5.81 5.75 7.39
CA THR A 61 -6.94 6.43 8.05
C THR A 61 -7.80 7.28 7.12
N ARG A 62 -7.24 7.80 6.02
CA ARG A 62 -7.93 8.75 5.14
C ARG A 62 -8.26 8.19 3.77
N ASP A 63 -7.43 7.30 3.23
CA ASP A 63 -7.72 6.61 1.98
C ASP A 63 -8.81 5.54 2.22
N PRO A 64 -10.03 5.71 1.69
CA PRO A 64 -11.12 4.75 1.91
C PRO A 64 -10.95 3.46 1.10
N TRP A 65 -10.08 3.45 0.08
CA TRP A 65 -9.88 2.30 -0.79
C TRP A 65 -8.85 1.33 -0.22
N LEU A 66 -7.81 1.82 0.45
CA LEU A 66 -6.72 0.94 0.91
C LEU A 66 -7.17 -0.09 1.98
N PRO A 67 -7.82 0.30 3.09
CA PRO A 67 -8.26 -0.65 4.11
C PRO A 67 -9.23 -1.70 3.54
N GLY A 68 -8.92 -2.98 3.77
CA GLY A 68 -9.77 -4.09 3.34
C GLY A 68 -9.60 -4.50 1.86
N ASN A 69 -8.97 -3.68 1.02
CA ASN A 69 -8.59 -4.08 -0.34
C ASN A 69 -7.10 -4.43 -0.43
N HIS A 70 -6.23 -3.47 -0.13
CA HIS A 70 -4.78 -3.64 -0.27
C HIS A 70 -4.04 -3.64 1.07
N LEU A 71 -4.53 -2.90 2.06
CA LEU A 71 -4.06 -2.99 3.45
C LEU A 71 -5.00 -3.90 4.22
N VAL A 72 -4.54 -5.11 4.51
CA VAL A 72 -5.33 -6.15 5.18
C VAL A 72 -4.82 -6.41 6.59
N PRO A 73 -5.71 -6.58 7.58
CA PRO A 73 -5.30 -6.93 8.93
C PRO A 73 -4.82 -8.38 8.97
N LEU A 74 -3.72 -8.62 9.66
CA LEU A 74 -3.19 -9.95 9.93
C LEU A 74 -2.93 -10.08 11.43
N SER A 75 -3.46 -11.15 12.02
CA SER A 75 -3.35 -11.42 13.46
C SER A 75 -2.36 -12.54 13.73
N ARG A 76 -1.62 -12.39 14.82
CA ARG A 76 -0.77 -13.42 15.43
C ARG A 76 -1.37 -13.79 16.78
N ASP A 77 -2.16 -14.85 16.81
CA ASP A 77 -2.90 -15.32 17.99
C ASP A 77 -1.99 -15.63 19.19
N ASP A 78 -0.71 -15.89 18.93
CA ASP A 78 0.30 -16.21 19.94
C ASP A 78 0.89 -14.99 20.65
N GLU A 79 0.77 -13.81 20.06
CA GLU A 79 1.33 -12.56 20.58
C GLU A 79 0.23 -11.53 20.91
N ASP A 80 -1.05 -11.85 20.66
CA ASP A 80 -2.18 -10.91 20.72
C ASP A 80 -1.92 -9.63 19.88
N ILE A 81 -1.14 -9.76 18.80
CA ILE A 81 -0.78 -8.66 17.90
C ILE A 81 -1.62 -8.74 16.63
N THR A 82 -2.20 -7.61 16.22
CA THR A 82 -2.79 -7.42 14.90
C THR A 82 -2.11 -6.24 14.22
N PHE A 83 -1.68 -6.43 12.98
CA PHE A 83 -1.03 -5.39 12.19
C PHE A 83 -1.56 -5.38 10.75
N ALA A 84 -1.48 -4.24 10.08
CA ALA A 84 -1.81 -4.12 8.67
C ALA A 84 -0.62 -4.56 7.81
N THR A 85 -0.89 -5.30 6.74
CA THR A 85 0.10 -5.70 5.76
C THR A 85 -0.45 -5.52 4.34
N HIS A 86 0.45 -5.41 3.37
CA HIS A 86 0.09 -5.35 1.97
C HIS A 86 -0.42 -6.70 1.48
N ALA A 87 -1.57 -6.69 0.81
CA ALA A 87 -2.07 -7.80 0.02
C ALA A 87 -1.35 -7.91 -1.32
N GLN A 88 -1.71 -8.91 -2.13
CA GLN A 88 -1.21 -9.02 -3.50
C GLN A 88 -1.61 -7.77 -4.31
N PRO A 89 -0.65 -7.03 -4.91
CA PRO A 89 -0.97 -5.81 -5.66
C PRO A 89 -1.70 -6.11 -6.99
N ALA A 90 -1.52 -7.30 -7.53
CA ALA A 90 -2.20 -7.76 -8.74
C ALA A 90 -3.43 -8.60 -8.37
N HIS A 91 -4.57 -8.23 -8.92
CA HIS A 91 -5.81 -8.99 -8.79
C HIS A 91 -6.01 -9.83 -10.06
N LEU A 92 -6.19 -11.14 -9.87
CA LEU A 92 -6.50 -12.08 -10.95
C LEU A 92 -7.94 -12.56 -10.78
N GLU A 93 -8.73 -12.46 -11.85
CA GLU A 93 -10.13 -12.89 -11.83
C GLU A 93 -10.22 -14.38 -11.43
N GLY A 94 -11.10 -14.68 -10.48
CA GLY A 94 -11.28 -16.03 -9.94
C GLY A 94 -10.20 -16.49 -8.95
N VAL A 95 -9.21 -15.65 -8.62
CA VAL A 95 -8.16 -15.98 -7.64
C VAL A 95 -8.26 -15.04 -6.44
N SER A 96 -8.51 -15.64 -5.27
CA SER A 96 -8.52 -14.94 -3.98
C SER A 96 -7.44 -15.54 -3.08
N PRO A 97 -6.20 -15.03 -3.12
CA PRO A 97 -5.12 -15.58 -2.30
C PRO A 97 -5.44 -15.36 -0.82
N THR A 98 -5.37 -16.43 -0.03
CA THR A 98 -5.51 -16.33 1.42
C THR A 98 -4.20 -15.85 2.01
N LEU A 99 -4.20 -14.67 2.61
CA LEU A 99 -3.07 -14.22 3.40
C LEU A 99 -3.13 -14.86 4.80
N ARG A 100 -2.02 -15.45 5.22
CA ARG A 100 -1.86 -16.07 6.54
C ARG A 100 -0.59 -15.55 7.19
N ARG A 101 -0.52 -15.60 8.53
CA ARG A 101 0.69 -15.21 9.26
C ARG A 101 1.88 -16.06 8.80
N ALA A 102 3.08 -15.48 8.91
CA ALA A 102 4.30 -16.23 8.75
C ALA A 102 4.35 -17.37 9.79
N PRO A 103 4.95 -18.52 9.45
CA PRO A 103 5.18 -19.56 10.43
C PRO A 103 6.21 -19.12 11.46
N ARG A 104 6.10 -19.68 12.66
CA ARG A 104 7.16 -19.65 13.66
C ARG A 104 8.33 -20.51 13.22
N LEU A 105 9.48 -20.26 13.85
CA LEU A 105 10.64 -21.12 13.75
C LEU A 105 10.25 -22.54 14.20
N GLY A 106 10.45 -23.53 13.33
CA GLY A 106 10.14 -24.93 13.61
C GLY A 106 8.66 -25.31 13.59
N GLU A 107 7.73 -24.39 13.32
CA GLU A 107 6.27 -24.64 13.45
C GLU A 107 5.79 -25.88 12.69
N TYR A 108 6.37 -26.14 11.51
CA TYR A 108 5.99 -27.25 10.63
C TYR A 108 7.02 -28.38 10.61
N ASN A 109 7.93 -28.45 11.59
CA ASN A 109 8.97 -29.49 11.59
C ASN A 109 8.35 -30.90 11.69
N GLU A 110 7.38 -31.12 12.58
CA GLU A 110 6.74 -32.43 12.66
C GLU A 110 6.00 -32.81 11.37
N GLU A 111 5.23 -31.88 10.78
CA GLU A 111 4.51 -32.10 9.53
C GLU A 111 5.48 -32.47 8.40
N VAL A 112 6.55 -31.70 8.22
CA VAL A 112 7.50 -31.93 7.12
C VAL A 112 8.33 -33.19 7.36
N PHE A 113 8.95 -33.35 8.53
CA PHE A 113 9.87 -34.47 8.74
C PHE A 113 9.15 -35.80 8.94
N LYS A 114 8.06 -35.83 9.71
CA LYS A 114 7.36 -37.09 10.01
C LYS A 114 6.32 -37.44 8.93
N GLU A 115 5.52 -36.47 8.48
CA GLU A 115 4.41 -36.77 7.56
C GLU A 115 4.85 -36.74 6.10
N LEU A 116 5.60 -35.71 5.68
CA LEU A 116 6.03 -35.57 4.29
C LEU A 116 7.26 -36.44 3.96
N LEU A 117 8.25 -36.48 4.85
CA LEU A 117 9.51 -37.21 4.63
C LEU A 117 9.51 -38.63 5.23
N GLY A 118 8.54 -38.95 6.11
CA GLY A 118 8.42 -40.28 6.71
C GLY A 118 9.49 -40.62 7.74
N ILE A 119 10.15 -39.61 8.33
CA ILE A 119 11.15 -39.81 9.38
C ILE A 119 10.48 -40.41 10.62
N SER A 120 11.13 -41.42 11.21
CA SER A 120 10.62 -42.07 12.42
C SER A 120 10.62 -41.11 13.62
N GLY A 121 9.77 -41.38 14.61
CA GLY A 121 9.76 -40.57 15.84
C GLY A 121 11.12 -40.52 16.54
N ASP A 122 11.84 -41.65 16.57
CA ASP A 122 13.16 -41.75 17.21
C ASP A 122 14.22 -40.92 16.46
N GLU A 123 14.22 -40.98 15.13
CA GLU A 123 15.13 -40.19 14.29
C GLU A 123 14.81 -38.70 14.35
N PHE A 124 13.53 -38.32 14.40
CA PHE A 124 13.11 -36.94 14.61
C PHE A 124 13.60 -36.38 15.94
N VAL A 125 13.47 -37.16 17.03
CA VAL A 125 14.00 -36.77 18.35
C VAL A 125 15.52 -36.64 18.31
N GLN A 126 16.22 -37.53 17.60
CA GLN A 126 17.67 -37.43 17.45
C GLN A 126 18.07 -36.14 16.72
N LEU A 127 17.36 -35.75 15.66
CA LEU A 127 17.59 -34.49 14.95
C LEU A 127 17.38 -33.25 15.83
N LEU A 128 16.40 -33.28 16.75
CA LEU A 128 16.21 -32.22 17.74
C LEU A 128 17.36 -32.15 18.75
N ILE A 129 17.80 -33.30 19.26
CA ILE A 129 18.92 -33.38 20.21
C ILE A 129 20.23 -32.91 19.59
N ASP A 130 20.45 -33.25 18.32
CA ASP A 130 21.63 -32.85 17.55
C ASP A 130 21.58 -31.37 17.11
N GLU A 131 20.51 -30.64 17.46
CA GLU A 131 20.23 -29.26 17.03
C GLU A 131 20.25 -29.09 15.51
N ALA A 132 19.97 -30.17 14.77
CA ALA A 132 19.89 -30.16 13.32
C ALA A 132 18.56 -29.56 12.81
N ILE A 133 17.53 -29.57 13.65
CA ILE A 133 16.22 -28.97 13.42
C ILE A 133 15.74 -28.24 14.70
N TYR A 134 14.77 -27.34 14.55
CA TYR A 134 14.22 -26.49 15.63
C TYR A 134 13.12 -27.16 16.47
#